data_AF-A0A428Q239-F1
#
_entry.id   AF-A0A428Q239-F1
#
_cell.length_a   1.000
_cell.length_b   1.000
_cell.length_c   1.000
_cell.angle_alpha   90.00
_cell.angle_beta   90.00
_cell.angle_gamma   90.00
#
_symmetry.space_group_name_H-M   'P 1'
#
loop_
_entity.id
_entity.type
_entity.pdbx_description
1 polymer ?
#
loop_
_entity_poly.entity_id
_entity_poly.type
_entity_poly.pdbx_seq_one_letter_code
_entity_poly.pdbx_strand_id
1 'polypeptide(L)'
;MATKVVPKLGERGINPRRVYSGTFMTSLDGPGFSITCLRADAEILSFLDAPTSALGWTSPSTRDEPETRIIDCVLVDPSVLRKAISGACHGALEAVPAITHFNTIVGGGDCGLTLQRGCETVLKLLEDGVEISDSAFDNLVRIAAGSQEPVIQIP
;
A
#
# COMPACT_ATOMS: atom_id res chain seq x y z
N MET A 1 16.98 7.26 -11.04
CA MET A 1 16.13 6.61 -12.07
C MET A 1 15.56 7.63 -13.06
N ALA A 2 14.88 8.69 -12.59
CA ALA A 2 14.36 9.76 -13.44
C ALA A 2 15.40 10.34 -14.43
N THR A 3 16.65 10.48 -14.00
CA THR A 3 17.80 10.91 -14.81
C THR A 3 18.08 10.07 -16.06
N LYS A 4 17.66 8.79 -16.09
CA LYS A 4 17.77 7.91 -17.25
C LYS A 4 16.49 7.82 -18.08
N VAL A 5 15.33 8.02 -17.44
CA VAL A 5 14.00 7.91 -18.09
C VAL A 5 13.68 9.14 -18.91
N VAL A 6 13.94 10.34 -18.39
CA VAL A 6 13.61 11.61 -19.07
C VAL A 6 14.32 11.73 -20.44
N PRO A 7 15.63 11.45 -20.59
CA PRO A 7 16.27 11.49 -21.90
C PRO A 7 15.65 10.52 -22.91
N LYS A 8 15.34 9.29 -22.49
CA LYS A 8 14.69 8.28 -23.33
C LYS A 8 13.28 8.65 -23.77
N LEU A 9 12.55 9.40 -22.94
CA LEU A 9 11.25 9.98 -23.34
C LEU A 9 11.45 11.11 -24.36
N GLY A 10 12.48 11.94 -24.19
CA GLY A 10 12.84 13.00 -25.13
C GLY A 10 13.19 12.49 -26.52
N GLU A 11 13.92 11.37 -26.62
CA GLU A 11 14.17 10.66 -27.88
C GLU A 11 12.88 10.23 -28.61
N ARG A 12 11.79 10.02 -27.85
CA ARG A 12 10.46 9.67 -28.39
C ARG A 12 9.57 10.89 -28.59
N GLY A 13 10.12 12.11 -28.48
CA GLY A 13 9.38 13.37 -28.61
C GLY A 13 8.51 13.74 -27.40
N ILE A 14 8.68 13.05 -26.27
CA ILE A 14 7.93 13.32 -25.04
C ILE A 14 8.85 14.08 -24.09
N ASN A 15 8.57 15.37 -23.88
CA ASN A 15 9.31 16.23 -22.97
C ASN A 15 8.43 16.58 -21.75
N PRO A 16 8.59 15.87 -20.60
CA PRO A 16 7.76 16.12 -19.42
C PRO A 16 7.96 17.54 -18.89
N ARG A 17 6.86 18.24 -18.60
CA ARG A 17 6.87 19.56 -17.93
C ARG A 17 7.21 19.45 -16.44
N ARG A 18 6.81 18.35 -15.79
CA ARG A 18 7.00 18.08 -14.36
C ARG A 18 7.36 16.60 -14.20
N VAL A 19 8.27 16.29 -13.27
CA VAL A 19 8.72 14.93 -13.00
C VAL A 19 8.58 14.65 -11.52
N TYR A 20 7.75 13.67 -11.19
CA TYR A 20 7.57 13.15 -9.83
C TYR A 20 8.35 11.84 -9.73
N SER A 21 9.20 11.71 -8.72
CA SER A 21 9.98 10.50 -8.48
C SER A 21 10.02 10.22 -6.98
N GLY A 22 9.57 9.03 -6.61
CA GLY A 22 9.45 8.62 -5.22
C GLY A 22 8.79 7.25 -5.12
N THR A 23 8.64 6.80 -3.89
CA THR A 23 8.03 5.50 -3.55
C THR A 23 6.52 5.70 -3.38
N PHE A 24 5.81 5.95 -4.48
CA PHE A 24 4.37 6.24 -4.45
C PHE A 24 3.50 4.99 -4.33
N MET A 25 3.92 3.90 -4.97
CA MET A 25 3.28 2.58 -4.89
C MET A 25 4.37 1.51 -4.91
N THR A 26 4.35 0.59 -3.95
CA THR A 26 5.29 -0.53 -3.84
C THR A 26 4.58 -1.86 -4.05
N SER A 27 5.34 -2.87 -4.48
CA SER A 27 4.89 -4.26 -4.56
C SER A 27 5.69 -5.11 -3.58
N LEU A 28 5.69 -4.71 -2.31
CA LEU A 28 6.48 -5.31 -1.24
C LEU A 28 7.98 -5.37 -1.63
N ASP A 29 8.49 -6.56 -1.97
CA ASP A 29 9.89 -6.83 -2.33
C ASP A 29 10.14 -7.02 -3.84
N GLY A 30 9.13 -6.77 -4.69
CA GLY A 30 9.27 -6.94 -6.14
C GLY A 30 10.36 -6.04 -6.74
N PRO A 31 11.42 -6.59 -7.36
CA PRO A 31 12.48 -5.78 -7.96
C PRO A 31 11.94 -5.12 -9.23
N GLY A 32 11.63 -3.81 -9.15
CA GLY A 32 11.09 -3.10 -10.28
C GLY A 32 10.79 -1.64 -10.01
N PHE A 33 10.30 -0.98 -11.05
CA PHE A 33 9.77 0.37 -10.97
C PHE A 33 8.66 0.53 -12.00
N SER A 34 7.74 1.46 -11.77
CA SER A 34 6.74 1.87 -12.74
C SER A 34 7.06 3.26 -13.30
N ILE A 35 6.64 3.51 -14.55
CA ILE A 35 6.67 4.83 -15.17
C ILE A 35 5.25 5.16 -15.60
N THR A 36 4.69 6.22 -15.05
CA THR A 36 3.37 6.73 -15.42
C THR A 36 3.54 8.05 -16.17
N CYS A 37 2.96 8.17 -17.36
CA CYS A 37 2.93 9.40 -18.12
C CYS A 37 1.52 9.98 -18.10
N LEU A 38 1.36 11.19 -17.56
CA LEU A 38 0.09 11.91 -17.52
C LEU A 38 0.14 13.10 -18.47
N ARG A 39 -0.89 13.25 -19.31
CA ARG A 39 -1.11 14.49 -20.06
C ARG A 39 -1.74 15.49 -19.09
N ALA A 40 -0.97 16.48 -18.68
CA ALA A 40 -1.41 17.51 -17.75
C ALA A 40 -1.41 18.88 -18.44
N ASP A 41 -2.45 19.67 -18.19
CA ASP A 41 -2.49 21.10 -18.48
C ASP A 41 -2.10 21.90 -17.22
N ALA A 42 -2.19 23.23 -17.29
CA ALA A 42 -1.82 24.10 -16.18
C ALA A 42 -2.72 23.89 -14.94
N GLU A 43 -3.99 23.54 -15.13
CA GLU A 43 -4.93 23.30 -14.04
C GLU A 43 -4.57 22.00 -13.30
N ILE A 44 -4.34 20.90 -14.04
CA ILE A 44 -3.90 19.62 -13.44
C ILE A 44 -2.57 19.80 -12.71
N LEU A 45 -1.61 20.53 -13.30
CA LEU A 45 -0.34 20.82 -12.63
C LEU A 45 -0.54 21.59 -11.32
N SER A 46 -1.45 22.56 -11.30
CA SER A 46 -1.75 23.32 -10.08
C SER A 46 -2.30 22.44 -8.95
N PHE A 47 -3.10 21.42 -9.27
CA PHE A 47 -3.59 20.47 -8.28
C PHE A 47 -2.50 19.52 -7.80
N LEU A 48 -1.59 19.09 -8.68
CA LEU A 48 -0.49 18.21 -8.31
C LEU A 48 0.57 18.90 -7.43
N ASP A 49 0.79 20.20 -7.67
CA ASP A 49 1.73 21.04 -6.92
C ASP A 49 1.11 21.64 -5.64
N ALA A 50 -0.19 21.46 -5.39
CA ALA A 50 -0.88 22.00 -4.21
C ALA A 50 -0.33 21.38 -2.90
N PRO A 51 -0.22 22.16 -1.80
CA PRO A 51 0.18 21.63 -0.50
C PRO A 51 -0.74 20.50 -0.03
N THR A 52 -0.14 19.44 0.51
CA THR A 52 -0.87 18.29 1.03
C THR A 52 -0.20 17.76 2.29
N SER A 53 -1.00 17.15 3.17
CA SER A 53 -0.53 16.42 4.34
C SER A 53 -0.28 14.93 4.06
N ALA A 54 -0.42 14.48 2.81
CA ALA A 54 -0.19 13.10 2.42
C ALA A 54 1.30 12.73 2.54
N LEU A 55 1.63 11.87 3.50
CA LEU A 55 3.01 11.49 3.85
C LEU A 55 3.83 10.93 2.67
N GLY A 56 3.18 10.23 1.74
CA GLY A 56 3.82 9.63 0.57
C GLY A 56 3.91 10.55 -0.66
N TRP A 57 3.38 11.78 -0.59
CA TRP A 57 3.37 12.70 -1.72
C TRP A 57 4.60 13.61 -1.73
N THR A 58 5.61 13.25 -2.52
CA THR A 58 6.78 14.09 -2.73
C THR A 58 6.50 15.15 -3.80
N SER A 59 6.23 16.39 -3.38
CA SER A 59 6.11 17.53 -4.28
C SER A 59 7.43 17.77 -5.05
N PRO A 60 7.41 18.27 -6.30
CA PRO A 60 8.63 18.40 -7.07
C PRO A 60 9.41 19.65 -6.63
N SER A 61 10.48 19.37 -5.88
CA SER A 61 11.54 20.28 -5.47
C SER A 61 11.09 21.59 -4.81
N THR A 62 10.47 21.48 -3.64
CA THR A 62 10.86 22.28 -2.47
C THR A 62 11.33 21.29 -1.42
N ARG A 63 12.64 21.25 -1.16
CA ARG A 63 13.18 20.61 0.05
C ARG A 63 12.78 21.51 1.20
N ASP A 64 11.59 21.31 1.72
CA ASP A 64 11.42 21.48 3.15
C ASP A 64 12.00 20.22 3.79
N GLU A 65 12.89 20.43 4.76
CA GLU A 65 13.42 19.36 5.62
C GLU A 65 12.26 18.44 6.03
N PRO A 66 12.43 17.10 6.04
CA PRO A 66 11.36 16.22 6.46
C PRO A 66 11.01 16.56 7.91
N GLU A 67 9.92 17.30 8.10
CA GLU A 67 9.29 17.40 9.41
C GLU A 67 8.98 15.97 9.83
N THR A 68 9.71 15.51 10.84
CA THR A 68 9.42 14.25 11.52
C THR A 68 8.08 14.44 12.21
N ARG A 69 7.00 14.21 11.48
CA ARG A 69 5.68 14.07 12.09
C ARG A 69 5.72 12.76 12.85
N ILE A 70 5.89 12.88 14.16
CA ILE A 70 5.51 11.83 15.07
C ILE A 70 4.02 11.60 14.80
N ILE A 71 3.70 10.49 14.15
CA ILE A 71 2.34 10.02 14.09
C ILE A 71 2.04 9.66 15.54
N ASP A 72 1.19 10.46 16.21
CA ASP A 72 0.66 10.06 17.50
C ASP A 72 0.07 8.67 17.32
N CYS A 73 0.65 7.68 18.00
CA CYS A 73 0.15 6.33 17.96
C CYS A 73 -1.32 6.39 18.35
N VAL A 74 -2.19 5.95 17.44
CA VAL A 74 -3.60 5.80 17.77
C VAL A 74 -3.65 4.72 18.85
N LEU A 75 -3.83 5.16 20.09
CA LEU A 75 -4.02 4.29 21.23
C LEU A 75 -5.39 3.65 21.09
N VAL A 76 -5.42 2.33 21.03
CA VAL A 76 -6.64 1.55 20.93
C VAL A 76 -6.65 0.53 22.06
N ASP A 77 -7.80 0.38 22.72
CA ASP A 77 -8.01 -0.70 23.66
C ASP A 77 -7.78 -2.05 22.97
N PRO A 78 -6.84 -2.89 23.45
CA PRO A 78 -6.50 -4.15 22.78
C PRO A 78 -7.70 -5.10 22.60
N SER A 79 -8.67 -5.06 23.50
CA SER A 79 -9.88 -5.90 23.42
C SER A 79 -10.84 -5.41 22.33
N VAL A 80 -10.97 -4.09 22.17
CA VAL A 80 -11.75 -3.48 21.09
C VAL A 80 -11.09 -3.77 19.75
N LEU A 81 -9.77 -3.60 19.66
CA LEU A 81 -9.01 -3.88 18.45
C LEU A 81 -9.12 -5.35 18.04
N ARG A 82 -8.99 -6.28 18.99
CA ARG A 82 -9.16 -7.72 18.74
C ARG A 82 -10.55 -8.02 18.16
N LYS A 83 -11.61 -7.51 18.77
CA LYS A 83 -12.98 -7.71 18.27
C LYS A 83 -13.18 -7.11 16.88
N ALA A 84 -12.65 -5.92 16.64
CA ALA A 84 -12.74 -5.25 15.35
C ALA A 84 -12.01 -6.03 14.24
N ILE A 85 -10.78 -6.48 14.49
CA ILE A 85 -10.01 -7.31 13.55
C ILE A 85 -10.74 -8.62 13.28
N SER A 86 -11.20 -9.33 14.33
CA SER A 86 -11.97 -10.56 14.14
C SER A 86 -13.24 -10.32 13.32
N GLY A 87 -14.00 -9.26 13.61
CA GLY A 87 -15.21 -8.93 12.84
C GLY A 87 -14.90 -8.61 11.38
N ALA A 88 -13.85 -7.84 11.12
CA ALA A 88 -13.40 -7.51 9.78
C ALA A 88 -12.97 -8.75 8.98
N CYS A 89 -12.21 -9.66 9.59
CA CYS A 89 -11.81 -10.92 8.97
C CYS A 89 -13.01 -11.80 8.60
N HIS A 90 -13.99 -11.96 9.50
CA HIS A 90 -15.20 -12.72 9.19
C HIS A 90 -16.02 -12.08 8.05
N GLY A 91 -16.23 -10.76 8.09
CA GLY A 91 -16.94 -10.07 7.01
C GLY A 91 -16.19 -10.14 5.67
N ALA A 92 -14.86 -10.09 5.67
CA ALA A 92 -14.04 -10.27 4.48
C ALA A 92 -14.16 -11.70 3.92
N LEU A 93 -14.16 -12.72 4.79
CA LEU A 93 -14.35 -14.13 4.40
C LEU A 93 -15.71 -14.36 3.75
N GLU A 94 -16.78 -13.76 4.27
CA GLU A 94 -18.12 -13.82 3.66
C GLU A 94 -18.14 -13.20 2.25
N ALA A 95 -17.32 -12.17 2.01
CA ALA A 95 -17.22 -11.49 0.71
C ALA A 95 -16.32 -12.22 -0.31
N VAL A 96 -15.52 -13.21 0.10
CA VAL A 96 -14.56 -13.92 -0.77
C VAL A 96 -15.19 -14.45 -2.08
N PRO A 97 -16.38 -15.07 -2.09
CA PRO A 97 -16.98 -15.55 -3.33
C PRO A 97 -17.24 -14.42 -4.34
N ALA A 98 -17.77 -13.29 -3.86
CA ALA A 98 -18.04 -12.13 -4.72
C ALA A 98 -16.75 -11.48 -5.22
N ILE A 99 -15.75 -11.33 -4.34
CA ILE A 99 -14.43 -10.77 -4.68
C ILE A 99 -13.73 -11.64 -5.72
N THR A 100 -13.72 -12.96 -5.53
CA THR A 100 -13.17 -13.92 -6.49
C THR A 100 -13.87 -13.81 -7.84
N HIS A 101 -15.21 -13.72 -7.84
CA HIS A 101 -15.99 -13.60 -9.06
C HIS A 101 -15.61 -12.35 -9.87
N PHE A 102 -15.61 -11.17 -9.23
CA PHE A 102 -15.25 -9.94 -9.93
C PHE A 102 -13.79 -9.92 -10.37
N ASN A 103 -12.86 -10.41 -9.54
CA ASN A 103 -11.46 -10.50 -9.93
C ASN A 103 -11.20 -11.51 -11.05
N THR A 104 -12.08 -12.50 -11.24
CA THR A 104 -11.98 -13.43 -12.38
C THR A 104 -12.40 -12.76 -13.69
N ILE A 105 -13.35 -11.81 -13.63
CA ILE A 105 -13.84 -11.11 -14.84
C ILE A 105 -12.78 -10.17 -15.41
N VAL A 106 -12.10 -9.41 -14.54
CA VAL A 106 -11.18 -8.34 -14.96
C VAL A 106 -9.71 -8.58 -14.58
N GLY A 107 -9.38 -9.71 -13.97
CA GLY A 107 -8.07 -9.99 -13.38
C GLY A 107 -7.71 -11.49 -13.33
N GLY A 108 -6.81 -11.86 -12.41
CA GLY A 108 -6.24 -13.20 -12.30
C GLY A 108 -7.06 -14.21 -11.48
N GLY A 109 -8.19 -13.80 -10.88
CA GLY A 109 -9.06 -14.65 -10.08
C GLY A 109 -8.53 -15.09 -8.71
N ASP A 110 -7.31 -14.71 -8.33
CA ASP A 110 -6.62 -15.16 -7.10
C ASP A 110 -6.88 -14.29 -5.86
N CYS A 111 -7.28 -13.02 -6.03
CA CYS A 111 -7.46 -12.09 -4.92
C CYS A 111 -8.35 -12.60 -3.78
N GLY A 112 -9.42 -13.33 -4.07
CA GLY A 112 -10.29 -13.86 -3.01
C GLY A 112 -9.63 -14.99 -2.22
N LEU A 113 -8.85 -15.85 -2.88
CA LEU A 113 -8.07 -16.90 -2.19
C LEU A 113 -6.97 -16.28 -1.32
N THR A 114 -6.29 -15.25 -1.84
CA THR A 114 -5.28 -14.50 -1.08
C THR A 114 -5.89 -13.83 0.14
N LEU A 115 -7.06 -13.19 -0.02
CA LEU A 115 -7.79 -12.57 1.10
C LEU A 115 -8.24 -13.59 2.15
N GLN A 116 -8.73 -14.75 1.70
CA GLN A 116 -9.13 -15.84 2.59
C GLN A 116 -7.97 -16.31 3.46
N ARG A 117 -6.83 -16.65 2.84
CA ARG A 117 -5.62 -17.10 3.57
C ARG A 117 -5.15 -16.06 4.57
N GLY A 118 -5.15 -14.78 4.17
CA GLY A 118 -4.78 -13.68 5.07
C GLY A 118 -5.70 -13.61 6.29
N CYS A 119 -7.02 -13.62 6.08
CA CYS A 119 -8.00 -13.54 7.17
C CYS A 119 -7.93 -14.75 8.11
N GLU A 120 -7.82 -15.97 7.58
CA GLU A 120 -7.66 -17.19 8.38
C GLU A 120 -6.35 -17.16 9.20
N THR A 121 -5.27 -16.67 8.61
CA THR A 121 -3.98 -16.51 9.30
C THR A 121 -4.07 -15.52 10.45
N VAL A 122 -4.69 -14.35 10.22
CA VAL A 122 -4.89 -13.34 11.26
C VAL A 122 -5.75 -13.87 12.40
N LEU A 123 -6.86 -14.54 12.09
CA LEU A 123 -7.73 -15.14 13.10
C LEU A 123 -6.98 -16.17 13.94
N LYS A 124 -6.18 -17.03 13.30
CA LYS A 124 -5.33 -18.01 14.00
C LYS A 124 -4.30 -17.35 14.91
N LEU A 125 -3.61 -16.30 14.46
CA LEU A 125 -2.67 -15.55 15.30
C LEU A 125 -3.35 -14.95 16.53
N LEU A 126 -4.60 -14.51 16.41
CA LEU A 126 -5.38 -14.03 17.55
C LEU A 126 -5.71 -15.18 18.51
N GLU A 127 -6.12 -16.34 18.01
CA GLU A 127 -6.40 -17.55 18.82
C GLU A 127 -5.16 -18.06 19.55
N ASP A 128 -3.99 -18.05 18.89
CA ASP A 128 -2.70 -18.45 19.44
C ASP A 128 -2.18 -17.47 20.52
N GLY A 129 -2.91 -16.39 20.79
CA GLY A 129 -2.66 -15.51 21.92
C GLY A 129 -1.63 -14.41 21.65
N VAL A 130 -1.46 -13.98 20.39
CA VAL A 130 -0.54 -12.89 20.06
C VAL A 130 -0.84 -11.64 20.93
N GLU A 131 0.21 -11.07 21.52
CA GLU A 131 0.08 -9.86 22.31
C GLU A 131 -0.20 -8.66 21.41
N ILE A 132 -1.38 -8.08 21.60
CA ILE A 132 -1.83 -6.84 20.98
C ILE A 132 -1.45 -5.70 21.92
N SER A 133 -0.57 -4.82 21.46
CA SER A 133 -0.23 -3.57 22.14
C SER A 133 -1.37 -2.56 22.06
N ASP A 134 -1.27 -1.45 22.78
CA ASP A 134 -2.16 -0.29 22.63
C ASP A 134 -1.91 0.49 21.32
N SER A 135 -0.77 0.28 20.65
CA SER A 135 -0.40 0.91 19.39
C SER A 135 -1.00 0.16 18.18
N ALA A 136 -1.98 0.78 17.51
CA ALA A 136 -2.56 0.22 16.28
C ALA A 136 -1.49 -0.03 15.19
N PHE A 137 -0.46 0.81 15.12
CA PHE A 137 0.63 0.67 14.16
C PHE A 137 1.51 -0.55 14.45
N ASP A 138 1.96 -0.71 15.70
CA ASP A 138 2.79 -1.86 16.08
C ASP A 138 2.04 -3.18 15.90
N ASN A 139 0.74 -3.18 16.19
CA ASN A 139 -0.11 -4.35 15.96
C ASN A 139 -0.20 -4.70 14.47
N LEU A 140 -0.33 -3.70 13.58
CA LEU A 140 -0.37 -3.92 12.14
C LEU A 140 0.95 -4.49 11.63
N VAL A 141 2.09 -3.95 12.08
CA VAL A 141 3.42 -4.45 11.71
C VAL A 141 3.62 -5.89 12.19
N ARG A 142 3.22 -6.22 13.42
CA ARG A 142 3.31 -7.58 13.98
C ARG A 142 2.45 -8.58 13.20
N ILE A 143 1.22 -8.21 12.87
CA ILE A 143 0.32 -9.04 12.07
C ILE A 143 0.91 -9.25 10.68
N ALA A 144 1.38 -8.19 10.03
CA ALA A 144 1.99 -8.28 8.71
C ALA A 144 3.25 -9.19 8.69
N ALA A 145 4.07 -9.11 9.73
CA ALA A 145 5.25 -9.98 9.89
C ALA A 145 4.86 -11.45 10.15
N GLY A 146 3.79 -11.70 10.90
CA GLY A 146 3.27 -13.05 11.17
C GLY A 146 2.53 -13.69 9.99
N SER A 147 2.06 -12.88 9.03
CA SER A 147 1.32 -13.33 7.84
C SER A 147 2.19 -13.57 6.59
N GLN A 148 3.52 -13.43 6.68
CA GLN A 148 4.40 -13.79 5.56
C GLN A 148 4.44 -15.32 5.40
N GLU A 149 3.72 -15.85 4.40
CA GLU A 149 3.96 -17.21 3.90
C GLU A 149 5.41 -17.33 3.40
N PRO A 150 6.05 -18.51 3.52
CA PRO A 150 7.35 -18.75 2.88
C PRO A 150 7.22 -18.46 1.39
N VAL A 151 8.08 -17.57 0.90
CA VAL A 151 8.24 -17.26 -0.52
C VAL A 151 8.25 -18.58 -1.29
N ILE A 152 7.29 -18.75 -2.21
CA ILE A 152 7.32 -19.82 -3.18
C ILE A 152 8.62 -19.62 -3.97
N GLN A 153 9.66 -20.38 -3.61
CA GLN A 153 10.83 -20.56 -4.44
C GLN A 153 10.35 -21.30 -5.69
N ILE A 154 10.09 -20.54 -6.75
CA ILE A 154 9.97 -21.11 -8.08
C ILE A 154 11.39 -21.60 -8.45
N PRO A 155 11.56 -22.87 -8.86
CA PRO A 155 12.86 -23.43 -9.21
C PRO A 155 13.54 -22.71 -10.38
#